data_AF-A0A1Q9EJ30-F1
#
_entry.id   AF-A0A1Q9EJ30-F1
#
_cell.length_a   1.000
_cell.length_b   1.000
_cell.length_c   1.000
_cell.angle_alpha   90.00
_cell.angle_beta   90.00
_cell.angle_gamma   90.00
#
_symmetry.space_group_name_H-M   'P 1'
#
loop_
_entity.id
_entity.type
_entity.pdbx_description
1 polymer ?
#
loop_
_entity_poly.entity_id
_entity_poly.type
_entity_poly.pdbx_seq_one_letter_code
_entity_poly.pdbx_strand_id
1 'polypeptide(L)'
;MDSFAVLQAVSHDRSELAATYRHANKELCRLRAELSERTVQLLELRQEFDRWRRRQVQNQCVVCLDAPANMAFVPCGHLAVCEACAGQLERPICPVCRQTSQSILHIFVP
;
A
#
# COMPACT_ATOMS: atom_id res chain seq x y z
N MET A 1 44.24 -51.79 2.80
CA MET A 1 43.07 -51.20 2.13
C MET A 1 43.52 -50.63 0.81
N ASP A 2 42.77 -50.87 -0.27
CA ASP A 2 43.14 -50.44 -1.61
C ASP A 2 42.92 -48.93 -1.79
N SER A 3 44.03 -48.20 -2.00
CA SER A 3 44.04 -46.74 -2.20
C SER A 3 43.20 -46.31 -3.40
N PHE A 4 43.12 -47.16 -4.43
CA PHE A 4 42.35 -46.88 -5.63
C PHE A 4 40.84 -46.88 -5.37
N ALA A 5 40.35 -47.85 -4.60
CA ALA A 5 38.94 -47.94 -4.21
C ALA A 5 38.50 -46.71 -3.38
N VAL A 6 39.36 -46.20 -2.51
CA VAL A 6 39.10 -44.99 -1.71
C VAL A 6 39.01 -43.74 -2.60
N LEU A 7 39.92 -43.58 -3.56
CA LEU A 7 39.90 -42.44 -4.49
C LEU A 7 38.67 -42.45 -5.40
N GLN A 8 38.22 -43.63 -5.85
CA GLN A 8 36.99 -43.75 -6.65
C GLN A 8 35.74 -43.36 -5.85
N ALA A 9 35.63 -43.81 -4.60
CA ALA A 9 34.51 -43.44 -3.71
C ALA A 9 34.44 -41.93 -3.49
N VAL A 10 35.56 -41.28 -3.14
CA VAL A 10 35.62 -39.82 -2.93
C VAL A 10 35.27 -39.04 -4.22
N SER A 11 35.70 -39.53 -5.38
CA SER A 11 35.35 -38.91 -6.67
C SER A 11 33.85 -39.02 -6.98
N HIS A 12 33.23 -40.15 -6.63
CA HIS A 12 31.79 -40.37 -6.77
C HIS A 12 31.00 -39.42 -5.85
N ASP A 13 31.33 -39.41 -4.55
CA ASP A 13 30.69 -38.53 -3.56
C ASP A 13 30.77 -37.06 -3.95
N ARG A 14 31.93 -36.62 -4.47
CA ARG A 14 32.12 -35.25 -4.97
C ARG A 14 31.19 -34.93 -6.15
N SER A 15 30.99 -35.90 -7.04
CA SER A 15 30.13 -35.74 -8.22
C SER A 15 28.65 -35.67 -7.84
N GLU A 16 28.23 -36.49 -6.88
CA GLU A 16 26.89 -36.47 -6.31
C GLU A 16 26.62 -35.17 -5.57
N LEU A 17 27.54 -34.73 -4.71
CA LEU A 17 27.44 -33.43 -4.02
C LEU A 17 27.33 -32.27 -5.02
N ALA A 18 28.11 -32.30 -6.10
CA ALA A 18 28.02 -31.29 -7.15
C ALA A 18 26.67 -31.32 -7.88
N ALA A 19 26.06 -32.49 -8.08
CA ALA A 19 24.72 -32.61 -8.66
C ALA A 19 23.64 -32.04 -7.74
N THR A 20 23.71 -32.37 -6.45
CA THR A 20 22.80 -31.85 -5.42
C THR A 20 22.90 -30.33 -5.32
N TYR A 21 24.12 -29.79 -5.31
CA TYR A 21 24.33 -28.34 -5.28
C TYR A 21 23.79 -27.64 -6.53
N ARG A 22 23.99 -28.22 -7.72
CA ARG A 22 23.40 -27.69 -8.97
C ARG A 22 21.87 -27.67 -8.91
N HIS A 23 21.26 -28.74 -8.41
CA HIS A 23 19.81 -28.83 -8.25
C HIS A 23 19.30 -27.77 -7.26
N ALA A 24 19.93 -27.68 -6.09
CA ALA A 24 19.58 -26.69 -5.07
C ALA A 24 19.68 -25.25 -5.60
N ASN A 25 20.75 -24.92 -6.34
CA ASN A 25 20.89 -23.59 -6.94
C ASN A 25 19.82 -23.30 -7.99
N LYS A 26 19.41 -24.31 -8.78
CA LYS A 26 18.32 -24.14 -9.74
C LYS A 26 17.01 -23.83 -9.02
N GLU A 27 16.70 -24.54 -7.93
CA GLU A 27 15.52 -24.25 -7.11
C GLU A 27 15.61 -22.88 -6.43
N LEU A 28 16.77 -22.47 -5.93
CA LEU A 28 16.98 -21.12 -5.37
C LEU A 28 16.73 -20.03 -6.41
N CYS A 29 17.22 -20.21 -7.64
CA CYS A 29 16.94 -19.28 -8.74
C CYS A 29 15.44 -19.21 -9.06
N ARG A 30 14.75 -20.36 -9.07
CA ARG A 30 13.29 -20.42 -9.29
C ARG A 30 12.53 -19.68 -8.20
N LEU A 31 12.78 -20.01 -6.94
CA LEU A 31 12.12 -19.39 -5.79
C LEU A 31 12.40 -17.89 -5.71
N ARG A 32 13.62 -17.46 -6.05
CA ARG A 32 13.95 -16.03 -6.11
C ARG A 32 13.14 -15.30 -7.18
N ALA A 33 12.96 -15.91 -8.35
CA ALA A 33 12.13 -15.34 -9.42
C ALA A 33 10.66 -15.23 -8.96
N GLU A 34 10.10 -16.29 -8.37
CA GLU A 34 8.73 -16.30 -7.83
C GLU A 34 8.53 -15.25 -6.72
N LEU A 35 9.48 -15.12 -5.79
CA LEU A 35 9.44 -14.10 -4.75
C LEU A 35 9.53 -12.68 -5.34
N SER A 36 10.38 -12.48 -6.35
CA SER A 36 10.47 -11.20 -7.05
C SER A 36 9.14 -10.82 -7.69
N GLU A 37 8.49 -11.75 -8.39
CA GLU A 37 7.19 -11.54 -9.02
C GLU A 37 6.10 -11.21 -7.98
N ARG A 38 6.00 -12.01 -6.92
CA ARG A 38 5.04 -11.76 -5.82
C ARG A 38 5.27 -10.41 -5.15
N THR A 39 6.52 -9.99 -5.01
CA THR A 39 6.85 -8.69 -4.43
C THR A 39 6.31 -7.56 -5.30
N VAL A 40 6.45 -7.65 -6.63
CA VAL A 40 5.88 -6.68 -7.57
C VAL A 40 4.35 -6.63 -7.45
N GLN A 41 3.68 -7.78 -7.47
CA GLN A 41 2.21 -7.85 -7.34
C GLN A 41 1.71 -7.22 -6.02
N LEU A 42 2.41 -7.47 -4.90
CA LEU A 42 2.07 -6.85 -3.62
C LEU A 42 2.25 -5.33 -3.63
N LEU A 43 3.29 -4.82 -4.29
CA LEU A 43 3.51 -3.38 -4.44
C LEU A 43 2.42 -2.74 -5.28
N GLU A 44 1.99 -3.37 -6.37
CA GLU A 44 0.90 -2.89 -7.22
C GLU A 44 -0.43 -2.82 -6.45
N LEU A 45 -0.79 -3.91 -5.75
CA LEU A 45 -2.00 -3.95 -4.92
C LEU A 45 -1.97 -2.87 -3.82
N ARG A 46 -0.81 -2.67 -3.19
CA ARG A 46 -0.63 -1.62 -2.19
C ARG A 46 -0.85 -0.23 -2.79
N GLN A 47 -0.31 0.04 -3.98
CA GLN A 47 -0.50 1.31 -4.66
C GLN A 47 -1.97 1.54 -5.05
N GLU A 48 -2.68 0.50 -5.50
CA GLU A 48 -4.11 0.57 -5.80
C GLU A 48 -4.92 0.92 -4.57
N PHE A 49 -4.66 0.24 -3.46
CA PHE A 49 -5.33 0.51 -2.20
C PHE A 49 -5.05 1.93 -1.69
N ASP A 50 -3.81 2.41 -1.78
CA ASP A 50 -3.46 3.78 -1.40
C ASP A 50 -4.10 4.83 -2.33
N ARG A 51 -4.31 4.51 -3.61
CA ARG A 51 -5.09 5.37 -4.54
C ARG A 51 -6.56 5.40 -4.16
N TRP A 52 -7.16 4.24 -3.89
CA TRP A 52 -8.56 4.13 -3.47
C TRP A 52 -8.79 4.88 -2.16
N ARG A 53 -7.95 4.65 -1.15
CA ARG A 53 -8.03 5.32 0.16
C ARG A 53 -7.93 6.83 0.02
N ARG A 54 -6.99 7.35 -0.78
CA ARG A 54 -6.87 8.80 -1.00
C ARG A 54 -8.13 9.42 -1.59
N ARG A 55 -8.77 8.76 -2.55
CA ARG A 55 -10.04 9.23 -3.14
C ARG A 55 -11.17 9.24 -2.11
N GLN A 56 -11.27 8.21 -1.29
CA GLN A 56 -12.29 8.14 -0.23
C GLN A 56 -12.09 9.25 0.81
N VAL A 57 -10.86 9.44 1.31
CA VAL A 57 -10.56 10.46 2.32
C VAL A 57 -10.77 11.88 1.81
N GLN A 58 -10.45 12.17 0.54
CA GLN A 58 -10.63 13.50 -0.04
C GLN A 58 -12.10 13.93 -0.17
N ASN A 59 -13.01 12.95 -0.26
CA ASN A 59 -14.43 13.21 -0.50
C ASN A 59 -15.30 12.92 0.73
N GLN A 60 -14.73 12.64 1.89
CA GLN A 60 -15.48 12.27 3.09
C GLN A 60 -15.47 13.40 4.14
N CYS A 61 -16.58 13.56 4.84
CA CYS A 61 -16.68 14.51 5.94
C CYS A 61 -15.67 14.15 7.04
N VAL A 62 -14.78 15.08 7.37
CA VAL A 62 -13.73 14.89 8.38
C VAL A 62 -14.25 14.84 9.82
N VAL A 63 -15.55 15.05 10.03
CA VAL A 63 -16.20 15.05 11.35
C VAL A 63 -16.88 13.70 11.60
N CYS A 64 -17.83 13.30 10.76
CA CYS A 64 -18.56 12.03 10.94
C CYS A 64 -17.85 10.82 10.32
N LEU A 65 -16.92 11.02 9.38
CA LEU A 65 -16.25 9.96 8.62
C LEU A 65 -17.22 8.97 7.94
N ASP A 66 -18.40 9.47 7.57
CA ASP A 66 -19.48 8.68 6.98
C ASP A 66 -19.96 9.32 5.67
N ALA A 67 -20.66 10.45 5.77
CA ALA A 67 -21.20 11.18 4.63
C ALA A 67 -20.11 11.89 3.79
N PRO A 68 -20.35 12.12 2.49
CA PRO A 68 -19.42 12.87 1.65
C PRO A 68 -19.28 14.33 2.10
N ALA A 69 -18.08 14.88 1.96
CA ALA A 69 -17.84 16.30 2.16
C ALA A 69 -18.43 17.08 0.99
N ASN A 70 -19.44 17.91 1.26
CA ASN A 70 -20.11 18.78 0.29
C ASN A 70 -20.13 20.25 0.73
N MET A 71 -19.50 20.59 1.86
CA MET A 71 -19.47 21.96 2.40
C MET A 71 -18.05 22.55 2.37
N ALA A 72 -17.88 23.67 1.68
CA ALA A 72 -16.62 24.39 1.54
C ALA A 72 -16.58 25.66 2.42
N PHE A 73 -15.46 25.88 3.10
CA PHE A 73 -15.27 27.01 4.01
C PHE A 73 -14.64 28.23 3.32
N VAL A 74 -15.29 29.40 3.35
CA VAL A 74 -14.80 30.64 2.73
C VAL A 74 -14.09 31.51 3.79
N PRO A 75 -12.89 32.07 3.53
CA PRO A 75 -12.22 32.17 2.23
C PRO A 75 -11.18 31.07 1.95
N CYS A 76 -10.95 30.13 2.87
CA CYS A 76 -9.85 29.16 2.70
C CYS A 76 -10.06 28.11 1.60
N GLY A 77 -11.31 27.89 1.17
CA GLY A 77 -11.69 26.99 0.08
C GLY A 77 -11.74 25.50 0.42
N HIS A 78 -11.38 25.07 1.64
CA HIS A 78 -11.38 23.64 1.98
C HIS A 78 -12.80 23.06 2.00
N LEU A 79 -13.03 22.03 1.18
CA LEU A 79 -14.20 21.16 1.20
C LEU A 79 -13.96 20.05 2.23
N ALA A 80 -14.63 20.10 3.38
CA ALA A 80 -14.21 19.28 4.52
C ALA A 80 -15.33 18.58 5.28
N VAL A 81 -16.56 19.10 5.27
CA VAL A 81 -17.66 18.53 6.06
C VAL A 81 -18.90 18.27 5.21
N CYS A 82 -19.76 17.38 5.69
CA CYS A 82 -21.10 17.22 5.13
C CYS A 82 -22.03 18.33 5.67
N GLU A 83 -23.16 18.54 5.01
CA GLU A 83 -24.18 19.53 5.39
C GLU A 83 -24.66 19.36 6.83
N ALA A 84 -24.95 18.12 7.27
CA ALA A 84 -25.40 17.83 8.62
C ALA A 84 -24.35 18.24 9.68
N CYS A 85 -23.07 17.96 9.44
CA CYS A 85 -22.00 18.36 10.35
C CYS A 85 -21.75 19.88 10.31
N ALA A 86 -21.87 20.52 9.14
CA ALA A 86 -21.76 21.98 9.05
C ALA A 86 -22.83 22.68 9.91
N GLY A 87 -24.06 22.18 9.92
CA GLY A 87 -25.16 22.73 10.73
C GLY A 87 -24.97 22.59 12.25
N GLN A 88 -24.07 21.73 12.70
CA GLN A 88 -23.77 21.51 14.13
C GLN A 88 -22.55 22.31 14.63
N LEU A 89 -21.86 23.05 13.75
CA LEU A 89 -20.68 23.82 14.13
C LEU A 89 -21.08 25.05 14.94
N GLU A 90 -20.65 25.11 16.20
CA GLU A 90 -20.85 26.30 17.06
C GLU A 90 -20.07 27.53 16.57
N ARG A 91 -18.94 27.31 15.90
CA ARG A 91 -18.09 28.35 15.33
C ARG A 91 -17.71 27.97 13.90
N PRO A 92 -17.78 28.91 12.94
CA PRO A 92 -17.40 28.65 11.56
C PRO A 92 -15.87 28.68 11.43
N ILE A 93 -15.18 27.67 11.94
CA ILE A 93 -13.74 27.50 11.79
C ILE A 93 -13.51 26.29 10.89
N CYS A 94 -12.67 26.44 9.86
CA CYS A 94 -12.34 25.35 8.98
C CYS A 94 -11.60 24.23 9.76
N PRO A 95 -12.09 22.99 9.78
CA PRO A 95 -11.43 21.89 10.51
C PRO A 95 -10.05 21.51 9.95
N VAL A 96 -9.76 21.87 8.68
CA VAL A 96 -8.52 21.51 8.00
C VAL A 96 -7.40 22.50 8.31
N CYS A 97 -7.63 23.80 8.09
CA CYS A 97 -6.60 24.83 8.24
C CYS A 97 -6.80 25.74 9.47
N ARG A 98 -7.89 25.55 10.22
CA ARG A 98 -8.26 26.33 11.43
C ARG A 98 -8.51 27.82 11.18
N GLN A 99 -8.66 28.24 9.93
CA GLN A 99 -9.01 29.61 9.60
C GLN A 99 -10.48 29.90 9.91
N THR A 100 -10.76 31.06 10.52
CA THR A 100 -12.13 31.56 10.71
C THR A 100 -12.79 31.76 9.35
N SER A 101 -13.97 31.21 9.20
CA SER A 101 -14.74 31.20 7.98
C SER A 101 -15.83 32.26 8.03
N GLN A 102 -15.96 33.00 6.94
CA GLN A 102 -16.98 34.03 6.74
C GLN A 102 -18.31 33.40 6.35
N SER A 103 -18.26 32.31 5.58
CA SER A 103 -19.42 31.53 5.18
C SER A 103 -19.01 30.08 4.88
N ILE A 104 -20.02 29.21 4.79
CA ILE A 104 -19.87 27.81 4.38
C ILE A 104 -20.81 27.58 3.20
N LEU A 105 -20.28 27.09 2.08
CA LEU A 105 -21.01 26.93 0.82
C LEU A 105 -21.22 25.46 0.51
N HIS A 106 -22.43 25.09 0.10
CA HIS A 106 -22.71 23.77 -0.45
C HIS A 106 -22.19 23.66 -1.89
N ILE A 107 -21.37 22.66 -2.16
CA ILE A 107 -20.76 22.37 -3.46
C ILE A 107 -21.51 21.21 -4.12
N PHE A 108 -22.04 21.46 -5.32
CA PHE A 108 -22.62 20.43 -6.16
C PHE A 108 -21.56 19.97 -7.17
N VAL A 109 -21.22 18.69 -7.11
CA VAL A 109 -20.28 18.07 -8.07
C VAL A 109 -21.11 17.46 -9.21
N PRO A 110 -20.80 17.78 -10.48
CA PRO A 110 -21.51 17.24 -11.64
C PRO A 110 -21.31 15.74 -11.85
#